data_AF-A0A5C8M5U5-F1
#
_entry.id   AF-A0A5C8M5U5-F1
#
_cell.length_a   1.000
_cell.length_b   1.000
_cell.length_c   1.000
_cell.angle_alpha   90.00
_cell.angle_beta   90.00
_cell.angle_gamma   90.00
#
_symmetry.space_group_name_H-M   'P 1'
#
loop_
_entity.id
_entity.type
_entity.pdbx_description
1 polymer ?
#
loop_
_entity_poly.entity_id
_entity_poly.type
_entity_poly.pdbx_seq_one_letter_code
_entity_poly.pdbx_strand_id
1 'polypeptide(L)' 'ILKLEAFVYSTGRTSMKVFVKVETEDLFTGEHHLTTTCFLTMVAIDQNKKPTPVPKVTIREQEEQIVQLYQQNKRNNKA' A
#
# COMPACT_ATOMS: atom_id res chain seq x y z
N ILE A 1 10.76 13.10 -11.22
CA ILE A 1 10.48 13.03 -9.76
C ILE A 1 9.91 11.66 -9.41
N LEU A 2 9.92 11.27 -8.13
CA LEU A 2 9.23 10.06 -7.66
C LEU A 2 7.95 10.44 -6.94
N LYS A 3 6.84 9.80 -7.33
CA LYS A 3 5.53 9.92 -6.71
C LYS A 3 5.16 8.60 -6.04
N LEU A 4 4.84 8.66 -4.75
CA LEU A 4 4.44 7.51 -3.96
C LEU A 4 3.00 7.70 -3.51
N GLU A 5 2.12 6.82 -3.96
CA GLU A 5 0.72 6.78 -3.54
C GLU A 5 0.53 5.53 -2.67
N ALA A 6 -0.06 5.72 -1.48
CA ALA A 6 -0.23 4.63 -0.53
C ALA A 6 -1.56 4.73 0.20
N PHE A 7 -2.17 3.58 0.49
CA PHE A 7 -3.38 3.48 1.32
C PHE A 7 -3.41 2.20 2.14
N VAL A 8 -4.10 2.25 3.28
CA VAL A 8 -4.34 1.10 4.14
C VAL A 8 -5.50 0.29 3.57
N TYR A 9 -5.26 -0.98 3.23
CA TYR A 9 -6.31 -1.84 2.65
C TYR A 9 -6.85 -2.88 3.62
N SER A 10 -6.19 -3.07 4.77
CA SER A 10 -6.64 -4.01 5.79
C SER A 10 -6.01 -3.67 7.13
N THR A 11 -6.75 -3.88 8.21
CA THR A 11 -6.32 -3.61 9.59
C THR A 11 -6.51 -4.86 10.45
N GLY A 12 -5.47 -5.26 11.17
CA GLY A 12 -5.53 -6.25 12.25
C GLY A 12 -5.91 -5.59 13.59
N ARG A 13 -5.53 -6.21 14.72
CA ARG A 13 -5.72 -5.58 16.04
C ARG A 13 -4.85 -4.33 16.18
N THR A 14 -3.55 -4.45 15.88
CA THR A 14 -2.55 -3.37 16.04
C THR A 14 -1.77 -3.10 14.75
N SER A 15 -2.10 -3.81 13.67
CA SER A 15 -1.36 -3.77 12.41
C SER A 15 -2.19 -3.20 11.27
N MET A 16 -1.51 -2.59 10.31
CA MET A 16 -2.08 -2.03 9.10
C MET A 16 -1.34 -2.62 7.90
N LYS A 17 -2.08 -3.23 6.98
CA LYS A 17 -1.54 -3.63 5.69
C LYS A 17 -1.71 -2.46 4.72
N VAL A 18 -0.62 -2.06 4.09
CA VAL A 18 -0.55 -0.88 3.22
C VAL A 18 -0.14 -1.32 1.83
N PHE A 19 -0.89 -0.86 0.82
CA PHE A 19 -0.47 -0.95 -0.57
C PHE A 19 0.25 0.34 -0.95
N VAL A 20 1.37 0.22 -1.66
CA VAL A 20 2.13 1.37 -2.14
C VAL A 20 2.40 1.19 -3.63
N LYS A 21 2.13 2.26 -4.38
CA LYS A 21 2.40 2.39 -5.81
C LYS A 21 3.43 3.50 -5.98
N VAL A 22 4.53 3.18 -6.66
CA VAL A 22 5.66 4.09 -6.90
C VAL A 22 5.78 4.35 -8.39
N GLU A 23 5.69 5.61 -8.77
CA GLU A 23 5.82 6.07 -10.15
C GLU A 23 6.92 7.11 -10.27
N THR A 24 7.62 7.12 -11.40
CA THR A 24 8.41 8.27 -11.83
C THR A 24 7.56 9.17 -12.69
N GLU A 25 7.64 10.48 -12.48
CA GLU A 25 7.02 11.49 -13.33
C GLU A 25 8.13 12.35 -13.97
N ASP A 26 8.09 12.49 -15.30
CA ASP A 26 8.91 13.46 -16.03
C ASP A 26 8.25 14.85 -15.93
N LEU A 27 8.99 15.85 -15.44
CA LEU A 27 8.46 17.19 -15.19
C LEU A 27 8.25 18.02 -16.47
N PHE A 28 8.94 17.68 -17.55
CA PHE A 28 8.87 18.41 -18.80
C PHE A 28 7.78 17.86 -19.71
N THR A 29 7.57 16.53 -19.70
CA THR A 29 6.56 15.87 -20.53
C THR A 29 5.27 15.55 -19.78
N GLY A 30 5.32 15.44 -18.45
CA GLY A 30 4.19 14.98 -17.63
C GLY A 30 3.96 13.47 -17.69
N GLU A 31 4.86 12.71 -18.32
CA GLU A 31 4.71 11.25 -18.44
C GLU A 31 4.98 10.55 -17.10
N HIS A 32 4.12 9.56 -16.79
CA HIS A 32 4.23 8.73 -15.60
C HIS A 32 4.63 7.29 -15.97
N HIS A 33 5.62 6.74 -15.27
CA HIS A 33 6.02 5.35 -15.43
C HIS A 33 5.94 4.60 -14.09
N LEU A 34 5.23 3.47 -14.08
CA LEU A 34 5.19 2.58 -12.93
C LEU A 34 6.58 1.99 -12.69
N THR A 35 7.15 2.29 -11.53
CA THR A 35 8.45 1.78 -11.11
C THR A 35 8.27 0.47 -10.34
N THR A 36 7.46 0.50 -9.28
CA THR A 36 7.24 -0.66 -8.44
C THR A 36 5.95 -0.55 -7.65
N THR A 37 5.47 -1.71 -7.20
CA THR A 37 4.37 -1.80 -6.23
C THR A 37 4.78 -2.70 -5.10
N CYS A 38 4.39 -2.36 -3.87
CA CYS A 38 4.70 -3.18 -2.71
C CYS A 38 3.53 -3.26 -1.71
N PHE A 39 3.60 -4.30 -0.88
CA PHE A 39 2.67 -4.55 0.22
C PHE A 39 3.47 -4.53 1.51
N LEU A 40 3.10 -3.64 2.42
CA LEU A 40 3.77 -3.44 3.70
C LEU A 40 2.84 -3.88 4.83
N THR A 41 3.42 -4.32 5.95
CA THR A 41 2.70 -4.50 7.21
C THR A 41 3.33 -3.58 8.24
N MET A 42 2.55 -2.60 8.69
CA MET A 42 2.93 -1.62 9.71
C MET A 42 2.28 -2.00 11.04
N VAL A 43 2.90 -1.64 12.16
CA VAL A 43 2.37 -1.87 13.51
C VAL A 43 2.29 -0.52 14.23
N ALA A 44 1.13 -0.20 14.80
CA ALA A 44 0.96 0.98 15.63
C ALA A 44 1.58 0.76 17.01
N ILE A 45 2.35 1.73 17.47
CA ILE A 45 3.11 1.69 18.72
C ILE A 45 2.76 2.92 19.57
N ASP A 46 2.54 2.73 20.86
CA ASP A 46 2.28 3.82 21.82
C ASP A 46 3.59 4.45 22.36
N GLN A 47 3.44 5.46 23.22
CA GLN A 47 4.56 6.14 23.89
C GLN A 47 5.45 5.21 24.75
N ASN A 48 4.92 4.06 25.19
CA ASN A 48 5.64 3.07 25.98
C ASN A 48 6.28 1.98 25.10
N LYS A 49 6.34 2.19 23.79
CA LYS A 49 6.84 1.23 22.80
C LYS A 49 6.03 -0.09 22.75
N LYS A 50 4.75 -0.08 23.14
CA LYS A 50 3.85 -1.25 23.08
C LYS A 50 2.89 -1.18 21.89
N PRO A 51 2.54 -2.33 21.27
CA PRO A 51 1.53 -2.37 20.21
C PRO A 51 0.17 -1.87 20.70
N THR A 52 -0.38 -0.87 20.01
CA THR A 52 -1.66 -0.25 20.35
C THR A 52 -2.74 -0.55 19.30
N PRO A 53 -4.02 -0.70 19.68
CA PRO A 53 -5.08 -0.98 18.74
C PRO A 53 -5.22 0.09 17.65
N VAL A 54 -5.55 -0.34 16.42
CA VAL A 54 -5.88 0.57 15.31
C VAL A 54 -7.37 0.49 14.96
N PRO A 55 -7.98 1.59 14.47
CA PRO A 55 -9.33 1.54 13.93
C PRO A 55 -9.45 0.56 12.78
N LYS A 56 -10.65 -0.02 12.59
CA LYS A 56 -10.93 -0.81 11.38
C LYS A 56 -10.99 0.10 10.16
N VAL A 57 -10.39 -0.34 9.06
CA VAL A 57 -10.51 0.34 7.77
C VAL A 57 -11.65 -0.24 6.95
N THR A 58 -12.39 0.63 6.27
CA THR A 58 -13.26 0.29 5.15
C THR A 58 -12.71 1.00 3.93
N ILE A 59 -12.45 0.24 2.87
CA ILE A 59 -11.92 0.77 1.61
C ILE A 59 -13.01 0.78 0.55
N ARG A 60 -12.77 1.53 -0.53
CA ARG A 60 -13.69 1.60 -1.66
C ARG A 60 -13.52 0.38 -2.56
N GLU A 61 -14.57 0.01 -3.28
CA GLU A 61 -14.54 -1.13 -4.22
C GLU A 61 -13.38 -1.03 -5.23
N GLN A 62 -13.10 0.18 -5.74
CA GLN A 62 -11.97 0.43 -6.64
C GLN A 62 -10.61 0.09 -6.01
N GLU A 63 -10.43 0.41 -4.73
CA GLU A 63 -9.20 0.11 -3.98
C GLU A 63 -9.07 -1.40 -3.74
N GLU A 64 -10.19 -2.10 -3.51
CA GLU A 64 -10.20 -3.56 -3.39
C GLU A 64 -9.75 -4.24 -4.68
N GLN A 65 -10.29 -3.80 -5.83
CA GLN A 65 -9.93 -4.33 -7.15
C GLN A 65 -8.44 -4.12 -7.45
N ILE A 66 -7.90 -2.93 -7.15
CA ILE A 66 -6.48 -2.62 -7.29
C ILE A 66 -5.64 -3.61 -6.46
N VAL A 67 -5.99 -3.78 -5.17
CA VAL A 67 -5.24 -4.67 -4.27
C VAL A 67 -5.28 -6.12 -4.75
N GLN A 68 -6.43 -6.61 -5.20
CA GLN A 68 -6.60 -7.98 -5.71
C GLN A 68 -5.71 -8.23 -6.94
N LEU A 69 -5.75 -7.32 -7.92
CA LEU A 69 -4.94 -7.39 -9.13
C LEU A 69 -3.44 -7.50 -8.82
N TYR A 70 -2.92 -6.57 -8.00
CA TYR A 70 -1.48 -6.56 -7.68
C TYR A 70 -1.06 -7.71 -6.77
N GLN A 71 -1.93 -8.22 -5.89
CA GLN A 71 -1.63 -9.44 -5.13
C GLN A 71 -1.56 -10.68 -6.02
N GLN A 72 -2.44 -10.80 -7.02
CA GLN A 72 -2.41 -11.91 -7.96
C GLN A 72 -1.15 -11.86 -8.83
N ASN A 73 -0.81 -10.70 -9.38
CA ASN A 73 0.42 -10.52 -10.17
C ASN A 73 1.69 -10.85 -9.35
N LYS A 74 1.73 -10.45 -8.08
CA LYS A 74 2.84 -10.80 -7.18
C LYS A 74 2.93 -12.30 -6.88
N ARG A 75 1.80 -13.02 -6.86
CA ARG A 75 1.78 -14.48 -6.68
C ARG A 75 2.24 -15.20 -7.94
N ASN A 76 1.82 -14.73 -9.12
CA ASN A 76 2.16 -15.34 -10.40
C ASN A 76 3.64 -15.14 -10.77
N ASN A 77 4.22 -13.98 -10.44
CA ASN A 77 5.62 -13.65 -10.72
C ASN A 77 6.62 -14.21 -9.68
N LYS A 78 6.16 -15.08 -8.77
CA LYS A 78 6.98 -15.77 -7.76
C LYS A 78 7.27 -17.24 -8.11
N ALA A 79 6.86 -17.71 -9.29
CA ALA A 79 7.14 -19.04 -9.82
C ALA A 79 8.38 -19.03 -10.74
#